data_AF-A0A9W3BVG1-F1
#
_entry.id   AF-A0A9W3BVG1-F1
#
_cell.length_a   1.000
_cell.length_b   1.000
_cell.length_c   1.000
_cell.angle_alpha   90.00
_cell.angle_beta   90.00
_cell.angle_gamma   90.00
#
_symmetry.space_group_name_H-M   'P 1'
#
loop_
_entity.id
_entity.type
_entity.pdbx_description
1 polymer ?
#
loop_
_entity_poly.entity_id
_entity_poly.type
_entity_poly.pdbx_seq_one_letter_code
_entity_poly.pdbx_strand_id
1 'polypeptide(L)'
;MVRELAGKKKTNGETETSETSAGFKEGVRVQILDWFESEDVVVGEGEFCSDEPMYKIGRVPIGPNAVAVIVKSALISEAFLWRPTTDVLSLGDAVGCKVAWPINKVVLDRNPVASQDVLMSLMQHRKAKLEMQNL
;
A
#
# COMPACT_ATOMS: atom_id res chain seq x y z
N MET A 1 -18.37 -39.63 34.21
CA MET A 1 -16.95 -40.02 34.29
C MET A 1 -16.18 -38.98 33.50
N VAL A 2 -15.62 -38.01 34.20
CA VAL A 2 -14.78 -36.95 33.63
C VAL A 2 -13.45 -37.54 33.14
N ARG A 3 -12.98 -37.11 31.98
CA ARG A 3 -11.59 -37.30 31.55
C ARG A 3 -11.06 -35.96 31.06
N GLU A 4 -10.53 -35.17 31.99
CA GLU A 4 -9.38 -34.33 31.70
C GLU A 4 -8.12 -35.19 31.74
N LEU A 5 -7.14 -34.92 30.86
CA LEU A 5 -5.76 -34.56 31.25
C LEU A 5 -4.83 -34.45 30.02
N ALA A 6 -4.25 -33.25 29.91
CA ALA A 6 -2.87 -32.92 29.50
C ALA A 6 -2.37 -33.17 28.06
N GLY A 7 -2.11 -32.06 27.36
CA GLY A 7 -1.23 -31.98 26.18
C GLY A 7 -0.42 -30.68 26.20
N LYS A 8 0.88 -30.80 26.53
CA LYS A 8 1.88 -29.75 26.74
C LYS A 8 2.08 -28.76 25.58
N LYS A 9 2.35 -27.51 25.99
CA LYS A 9 3.10 -26.46 25.28
C LYS A 9 4.30 -26.99 24.49
N LYS A 10 4.38 -26.64 23.20
CA LYS A 10 5.66 -26.50 22.46
C LYS A 10 5.65 -25.16 21.72
N THR A 11 6.63 -24.35 22.11
CA THR A 11 7.13 -23.18 21.39
C THR A 11 7.99 -23.63 20.22
N ASN A 12 8.29 -22.69 19.32
CA ASN A 12 9.13 -22.75 18.12
C ASN A 12 8.30 -23.15 16.89
N GLY A 13 8.35 -22.45 15.78
CA GLY A 13 9.23 -21.39 15.31
C GLY A 13 8.89 -21.17 13.84
N GLU A 14 9.54 -20.18 13.24
CA GLU A 14 9.53 -19.90 11.81
C GLU A 14 8.28 -19.13 11.33
N THR A 15 8.44 -17.81 11.45
CA THR A 15 8.17 -16.86 10.38
C THR A 15 8.56 -17.47 9.03
N GLU A 16 7.66 -18.24 8.46
CA GLU A 16 7.64 -18.46 7.02
C GLU A 16 6.95 -17.24 6.44
N THR A 17 7.74 -16.16 6.30
CA THR A 17 7.51 -15.18 5.25
C THR A 17 7.36 -15.97 3.97
N SER A 18 6.11 -16.18 3.56
CA SER A 18 5.81 -16.67 2.22
C SER A 18 6.21 -15.55 1.28
N GLU A 19 7.44 -15.65 0.79
CA GLU A 19 8.05 -14.76 -0.18
C GLU A 19 7.36 -14.96 -1.53
N THR A 20 6.16 -14.40 -1.68
CA THR A 20 5.58 -14.12 -3.00
C THR A 20 4.67 -12.89 -2.93
N SER A 21 5.04 -11.87 -2.15
CA SER A 21 4.40 -10.55 -2.28
C SER A 21 5.18 -9.75 -3.31
N ALA A 22 4.52 -9.30 -4.37
CA ALA A 22 5.08 -8.42 -5.38
C ALA A 22 5.53 -7.07 -4.76
N GLY A 23 6.68 -7.00 -4.08
CA GLY A 23 7.32 -5.77 -3.61
C GLY A 23 6.56 -4.89 -2.59
N PHE A 24 5.28 -5.17 -2.30
CA PHE A 24 4.49 -4.40 -1.35
C PHE A 24 4.79 -4.84 0.08
N LYS A 25 5.17 -3.89 0.93
CA LYS A 25 5.20 -4.06 2.38
C LYS A 25 4.09 -3.22 2.98
N GLU A 26 3.51 -3.67 4.09
CA GLU A 26 2.50 -2.90 4.82
C GLU A 26 3.03 -1.48 5.12
N GLY A 27 2.19 -0.47 4.88
CA GLY A 27 2.53 0.95 5.05
C GLY A 27 3.29 1.59 3.88
N VAL A 28 3.66 0.83 2.85
CA VAL A 28 4.29 1.41 1.65
C VAL A 28 3.28 2.25 0.86
N ARG A 29 3.71 3.43 0.41
CA ARG A 29 2.90 4.29 -0.45
C ARG A 29 2.67 3.65 -1.81
N VAL A 30 1.43 3.78 -2.28
CA VAL A 30 0.98 3.27 -3.57
C VAL A 30 0.17 4.32 -4.30
N GLN A 31 0.18 4.24 -5.63
CA GLN A 31 -0.77 4.95 -6.48
C GLN A 31 -1.94 4.02 -6.78
N ILE A 32 -3.14 4.58 -6.68
CA ILE A 32 -4.41 3.92 -6.98
C ILE A 32 -4.78 4.30 -8.41
N LEU A 33 -4.87 3.30 -9.28
CA LEU A 33 -5.27 3.47 -10.68
C LEU A 33 -6.78 3.30 -10.82
N ASP A 34 -7.37 4.01 -11.77
CA ASP A 34 -8.76 3.83 -12.14
C ASP A 34 -8.99 2.37 -12.57
N TRP A 35 -9.96 1.73 -11.93
CA TRP A 35 -10.30 0.34 -12.20
C TRP A 35 -11.24 0.20 -13.41
N PHE A 36 -11.99 1.26 -13.73
CA PHE A 36 -12.99 1.26 -14.79
C PHE A 36 -12.33 1.52 -16.15
N GLU A 37 -11.38 2.44 -16.20
CA GLU A 37 -10.66 2.76 -17.42
C GLU A 37 -9.62 1.68 -17.78
N SER A 38 -9.47 1.42 -19.07
CA SER A 38 -8.45 0.49 -19.58
C SER A 38 -7.05 1.05 -19.45
N GLU A 39 -6.91 2.37 -19.53
CA GLU A 39 -5.66 3.10 -19.33
C GLU A 39 -5.29 3.17 -17.83
N ASP A 40 -3.98 3.21 -17.56
CA ASP A 40 -3.46 3.34 -16.19
C ASP A 40 -3.51 4.81 -15.74
N VAL A 41 -4.71 5.29 -15.45
CA VAL A 41 -4.97 6.65 -14.94
C VAL A 41 -4.85 6.65 -13.42
N VAL A 42 -3.96 7.46 -12.85
CA VAL A 42 -3.85 7.61 -11.39
C VAL A 42 -4.99 8.48 -10.86
N VAL A 43 -5.83 7.90 -10.01
CA VAL A 43 -7.00 8.57 -9.42
C VAL A 43 -6.77 8.98 -7.96
N GLY A 44 -5.77 8.40 -7.30
CA GLY A 44 -5.43 8.76 -5.92
C GLY A 44 -4.15 8.09 -5.42
N GLU A 45 -3.84 8.37 -4.17
CA GLU A 45 -2.70 7.79 -3.45
C GLU A 45 -3.20 7.06 -2.22
N GLY A 46 -2.46 6.03 -1.83
CA GLY A 46 -2.78 5.24 -0.66
C GLY A 46 -1.57 4.61 0.01
N GLU A 47 -1.84 3.85 1.06
CA GLU A 47 -0.87 2.96 1.70
C GLU A 47 -1.35 1.52 1.58
N PHE A 48 -0.46 0.65 1.12
CA PHE A 48 -0.72 -0.78 1.05
C PHE A 48 -0.90 -1.37 2.45
N CYS A 49 -1.92 -2.20 2.63
CA CYS A 49 -2.15 -2.93 3.88
C CYS A 49 -1.83 -4.42 3.72
N SER A 50 -2.46 -5.10 2.75
CA SER A 50 -2.34 -6.55 2.57
C SER A 50 -2.89 -6.98 1.21
N ASP A 51 -2.34 -8.06 0.65
CA ASP A 51 -2.83 -8.80 -0.52
C ASP A 51 -3.39 -10.19 -0.14
N GLU A 52 -3.48 -10.48 1.17
CA GLU A 52 -4.00 -11.75 1.67
C GLU A 52 -5.51 -11.86 1.42
N PRO A 53 -6.01 -12.88 0.69
CA PRO A 53 -7.43 -12.96 0.32
C PRO A 53 -8.42 -12.96 1.50
N MET A 54 -7.97 -13.41 2.68
CA MET A 54 -8.76 -13.48 3.91
C MET A 54 -8.63 -12.23 4.79
N TYR A 55 -7.81 -11.24 4.41
CA TYR A 55 -7.75 -9.95 5.07
C TYR A 55 -9.13 -9.30 5.03
N LYS A 56 -9.59 -8.77 6.16
CA LYS A 56 -10.94 -8.21 6.29
C LYS A 56 -10.91 -6.69 6.33
N ILE A 57 -11.75 -6.08 5.52
CA ILE A 57 -12.15 -4.68 5.65
C ILE A 57 -13.51 -4.67 6.35
N GLY A 58 -13.55 -4.15 7.57
CA GLY A 58 -14.68 -4.37 8.47
C GLY A 58 -14.86 -5.87 8.76
N ARG A 59 -15.94 -6.47 8.27
CA ARG A 59 -16.24 -7.90 8.44
C ARG A 59 -16.10 -8.72 7.16
N VAL A 60 -15.78 -8.09 6.03
CA VAL A 60 -15.81 -8.70 4.69
C VAL A 60 -14.38 -8.98 4.23
N PRO A 61 -14.04 -10.23 3.84
CA PRO A 61 -12.76 -10.55 3.20
C PRO A 61 -12.59 -9.83 1.86
N ILE A 62 -11.37 -9.41 1.53
CA ILE A 62 -11.09 -8.75 0.24
C ILE A 62 -11.23 -9.72 -0.96
N GLY A 63 -10.90 -11.00 -0.75
CA GLY A 63 -10.97 -12.04 -1.77
C GLY A 63 -9.73 -12.09 -2.68
N PRO A 64 -9.68 -13.05 -3.61
CA PRO A 64 -8.55 -13.22 -4.52
C PRO A 64 -8.42 -12.03 -5.48
N ASN A 65 -7.19 -11.77 -5.94
CA ASN A 65 -6.84 -10.70 -6.88
C ASN A 65 -7.18 -9.28 -6.38
N ALA A 66 -7.32 -9.11 -5.07
CA ALA A 66 -7.60 -7.84 -4.42
C ALA A 66 -6.50 -7.50 -3.43
N VAL A 67 -6.32 -6.21 -3.21
CA VAL A 67 -5.47 -5.66 -2.14
C VAL A 67 -6.30 -4.75 -1.25
N ALA A 68 -5.95 -4.70 0.03
CA ALA A 68 -6.43 -3.70 0.95
C ALA A 68 -5.49 -2.49 0.91
N VAL A 69 -6.05 -1.31 0.68
CA VAL A 69 -5.33 -0.03 0.70
C VAL A 69 -6.05 0.97 1.60
N ILE A 70 -5.31 1.79 2.33
CA ILE A 70 -5.86 3.00 2.97
C ILE A 70 -5.76 4.12 1.95
N VAL A 71 -6.88 4.75 1.59
CA VAL A 71 -6.86 5.93 0.70
C VAL A 71 -6.30 7.12 1.50
N LYS A 72 -5.23 7.72 1.02
CA LYS A 72 -4.60 8.91 1.62
C LYS A 72 -5.08 10.20 0.97
N SER A 73 -5.20 10.20 -0.35
CA SER A 73 -5.64 11.34 -1.13
C SER A 73 -6.39 10.86 -2.37
N ALA A 74 -7.40 11.62 -2.79
CA ALA A 74 -8.09 11.42 -4.06
C ALA A 74 -7.70 12.57 -5.00
N LEU A 75 -6.96 12.26 -6.07
CA LEU A 75 -6.58 13.21 -7.12
C LEU A 75 -7.79 13.50 -8.03
N ILE A 76 -8.63 12.49 -8.23
CA ILE A 76 -9.92 12.58 -8.91
C ILE A 76 -10.98 12.16 -7.91
N SER A 77 -11.62 13.13 -7.25
CA SER A 77 -12.57 12.86 -6.16
C SER A 77 -13.77 12.03 -6.60
N GLU A 78 -14.26 12.27 -7.83
CA GLU A 78 -15.43 11.57 -8.41
C GLU A 78 -15.13 10.17 -8.95
N ALA A 79 -13.88 9.69 -8.86
CA ALA A 79 -13.54 8.34 -9.33
C ALA A 79 -14.32 7.28 -8.55
N PHE A 80 -14.95 6.33 -9.25
CA PHE A 80 -15.79 5.31 -8.61
C PHE A 80 -14.97 4.32 -7.81
N LEU A 81 -15.48 3.90 -6.64
CA LEU A 81 -14.91 2.76 -5.93
C LEU A 81 -15.17 1.45 -6.69
N TRP A 82 -14.22 0.52 -6.62
CA TRP A 82 -14.40 -0.83 -7.19
C TRP A 82 -15.52 -1.62 -6.51
N ARG A 83 -15.70 -1.40 -5.20
CA ARG A 83 -16.76 -2.02 -4.38
C ARG A 83 -17.44 -0.95 -3.52
N PRO A 84 -18.35 -0.16 -4.10
CA PRO A 84 -19.01 0.91 -3.37
C PRO A 84 -19.97 0.35 -2.30
N THR A 85 -20.23 1.16 -1.29
CA THR A 85 -21.26 0.92 -0.27
C THR A 85 -22.32 2.02 -0.37
N THR A 86 -23.44 1.91 0.35
CA THR A 86 -24.52 2.91 0.28
C THR A 86 -24.05 4.33 0.65
N ASP A 87 -23.06 4.43 1.55
CA ASP A 87 -22.58 5.71 2.08
C ASP A 87 -21.23 6.17 1.48
N VAL A 88 -20.52 5.27 0.78
CA VAL A 88 -19.19 5.56 0.20
C VAL A 88 -19.18 5.05 -1.23
N LEU A 89 -19.25 5.98 -2.18
CA LEU A 89 -19.41 5.70 -3.61
C LEU A 89 -18.15 6.06 -4.40
N SER A 90 -17.50 7.16 -4.01
CA SER A 90 -16.36 7.72 -4.72
C SER A 90 -15.06 7.54 -3.94
N LEU A 91 -13.93 7.71 -4.61
CA LEU A 91 -12.62 7.70 -3.99
C LEU A 91 -12.43 8.89 -3.04
N GLY A 92 -13.06 10.03 -3.35
CA GLY A 92 -13.11 11.20 -2.46
C GLY A 92 -13.78 10.89 -1.13
N ASP A 93 -14.93 10.20 -1.14
CA ASP A 93 -15.63 9.76 0.08
C ASP A 93 -14.80 8.77 0.91
N ALA A 94 -13.92 8.02 0.24
CA ALA A 94 -13.11 6.98 0.85
C ALA A 94 -11.81 7.46 1.48
N VAL A 95 -11.49 8.76 1.41
CA VAL A 95 -10.25 9.30 2.01
C VAL A 95 -10.20 8.99 3.51
N GLY A 96 -9.11 8.37 3.95
CA GLY A 96 -8.91 7.89 5.32
C GLY A 96 -9.49 6.49 5.60
N CYS A 97 -10.25 5.91 4.68
CA CYS A 97 -10.84 4.59 4.82
C CYS A 97 -9.97 3.49 4.17
N LYS A 98 -10.12 2.26 4.68
CA LYS A 98 -9.62 1.06 4.01
C LYS A 98 -10.59 0.62 2.93
N VAL A 99 -10.09 0.39 1.72
CA VAL A 99 -10.86 -0.11 0.59
C VAL A 99 -10.19 -1.31 -0.05
N ALA A 100 -11.00 -2.19 -0.64
CA ALA A 100 -10.49 -3.26 -1.49
C ALA A 100 -10.31 -2.71 -2.91
N TRP A 101 -9.17 -2.98 -3.53
CA TRP A 101 -8.85 -2.56 -4.90
C TRP A 101 -8.30 -3.72 -5.73
N PRO A 102 -8.46 -3.73 -7.07
CA PRO A 102 -7.84 -4.75 -7.90
C PRO A 102 -6.30 -4.69 -7.79
N ILE A 103 -5.66 -5.85 -7.63
CA ILE A 103 -4.20 -5.92 -7.47
C ILE A 103 -3.43 -5.35 -8.67
N ASN A 104 -3.99 -5.45 -9.87
CA ASN A 104 -3.40 -4.90 -11.10
C ASN A 104 -3.67 -3.40 -11.30
N LYS A 105 -4.43 -2.77 -10.40
CA LYS A 105 -4.76 -1.33 -10.42
C LYS A 105 -4.17 -0.60 -9.21
N VAL A 106 -3.13 -1.18 -8.61
CA VAL A 106 -2.32 -0.57 -7.56
C VAL A 106 -0.85 -0.71 -7.95
N VAL A 107 -0.12 0.40 -7.95
CA VAL A 107 1.31 0.41 -8.26
C VAL A 107 2.09 1.07 -7.13
N LEU A 108 3.32 0.62 -6.90
CA LEU A 108 4.19 1.25 -5.91
C LEU A 108 4.44 2.72 -6.28
N ASP A 109 4.20 3.62 -5.33
CA ASP A 109 4.60 5.02 -5.46
C ASP A 109 6.13 5.06 -5.37
N ARG A 110 6.79 4.97 -6.53
CA ARG A 110 8.22 5.22 -6.66
C ARG A 110 8.43 6.72 -6.57
N ASN A 111 8.14 7.30 -5.42
CA ASN A 111 8.41 8.69 -5.18
C ASN A 111 9.93 8.92 -5.24
N PRO A 112 10.45 9.68 -6.21
CA PRO A 112 11.87 10.01 -6.26
C PRO A 112 12.27 11.02 -5.19
N VAL A 113 11.43 11.40 -4.21
CA VAL A 113 11.81 12.35 -3.14
C VAL A 113 13.04 11.89 -2.36
N ALA A 114 13.20 10.59 -2.10
CA ALA A 114 14.46 10.08 -1.54
C ALA A 114 15.66 10.30 -2.49
N SER A 115 15.43 10.23 -3.81
CA SER A 115 16.43 10.54 -4.82
C SER A 115 16.68 12.04 -4.94
N GLN A 116 15.68 12.91 -4.74
CA GLN A 116 15.84 14.36 -4.82
C GLN A 116 16.59 14.93 -3.61
N ASP A 117 16.34 14.41 -2.40
CA ASP A 117 17.11 14.80 -1.21
C ASP A 117 18.57 14.36 -1.31
N VAL A 118 18.81 13.15 -1.82
CA VAL A 118 20.18 12.65 -2.10
C VAL A 118 20.84 13.47 -3.21
N LEU A 119 20.11 13.82 -4.27
CA LEU A 119 20.62 14.65 -5.36
C LEU A 119 20.91 16.08 -4.89
N MET A 120 20.04 16.71 -4.09
CA MET A 120 20.29 18.02 -3.50
C MET A 120 21.51 17.98 -2.59
N SER A 121 21.63 16.98 -1.71
CA SER A 121 22.80 16.81 -0.84
C SER A 121 24.10 16.58 -1.63
N LEU A 122 24.05 15.79 -2.70
CA LEU A 122 25.18 15.56 -3.59
C LEU A 122 25.57 16.83 -4.38
N MET A 123 24.59 17.61 -4.83
CA MET A 123 24.83 18.89 -5.50
C MET A 123 25.43 19.93 -4.54
N GLN A 124 24.96 19.99 -3.29
CA GLN A 124 25.56 20.83 -2.24
C GLN A 124 27.03 20.44 -1.99
N HIS A 125 27.30 19.14 -1.79
CA HIS A 125 28.66 18.65 -1.54
C HIS A 125 29.60 18.90 -2.73
N ARG A 126 29.11 18.71 -3.97
CA ARG A 126 29.88 18.99 -5.18
C ARG A 126 30.21 20.47 -5.33
N LYS A 127 29.26 21.36 -5.03
CA LYS A 127 29.48 22.82 -5.06
C LYS A 127 30.52 23.27 -4.03
N ALA A 128 30.41 22.80 -2.79
CA ALA A 128 31.38 23.11 -1.73
C ALA A 128 32.80 22.61 -2.06
N LYS A 129 32.92 21.43 -2.68
CA LYS A 129 34.21 20.88 -3.10
C LYS A 129 34.86 21.68 -4.23
N LEU A 130 34.06 22.25 -5.12
CA LEU A 130 34.54 23.11 -6.21
C LEU A 130 34.99 24.48 -5.71
N GLU A 131 34.27 25.07 -4.74
CA GLU A 131 34.66 26.35 -4.14
C GLU A 131 35.97 26.24 -3.36
N MET A 132 36.21 25.13 -2.64
CA MET A 132 37.49 24.89 -1.95
C MET A 132 38.67 24.62 -2.90
N GLN A 133 38.43 24.29 -4.17
CA GLN A 133 39.48 24.07 -5.18
C GLN A 133 39.83 25.33 -5.96
N ASN A 134 39.04 26.40 -5.83
CA ASN A 134 39.25 27.70 -6.46
C ASN A 134 39.78 28.77 -5.48
N LEU A 135 40.23 28.33 -4.29
CA LEU A 135 40.95 29.10 -3.26
C LEU A 135 42.41 28.63 -3.22
#